data_AF-A0A292YSZ6-F1
#
_entry.id   AF-A0A292YSZ6-F1
#
_cell.length_a   1.000
_cell.length_b   1.000
_cell.length_c   1.000
_cell.angle_alpha   90.00
_cell.angle_beta   90.00
_cell.angle_gamma   90.00
#
_symmetry.space_group_name_H-M   'P 1'
#
loop_
_entity.id
_entity.type
_entity.pdbx_description
1 polymer ?
#
loop_
_entity_poly.entity_id
_entity_poly.type
_entity_poly.pdbx_seq_one_letter_code
_entity_poly.pdbx_strand_id
1 'polypeptide(L)'
;MTKKKVFAHVREAVDELESSSDDLVRLAAARTLRQLAEQVEREVVDDARAAGLRWIDIGEVYGTSKQSVQQRFTTRRAAVES
;
A
#
# COMPACT_ATOMS: atom_id res chain seq x y z
N MET A 1 4.88 7.22 -9.45
CA MET A 1 5.90 7.85 -8.57
C MET A 1 6.99 6.81 -8.32
N THR A 2 8.26 7.17 -8.24
CA THR A 2 9.32 6.17 -7.98
C THR A 2 9.25 5.69 -6.52
N LYS A 3 9.49 4.41 -6.24
CA LYS A 3 9.51 3.83 -4.86
C LYS A 3 10.24 4.69 -3.83
N LYS A 4 11.42 5.21 -4.19
CA LYS A 4 12.21 6.12 -3.33
C LYS A 4 11.41 7.33 -2.84
N LYS A 5 10.58 7.91 -3.72
CA LYS A 5 9.73 9.04 -3.39
C LYS A 5 8.57 8.61 -2.47
N VAL A 6 7.96 7.44 -2.70
CA VAL A 6 6.88 6.93 -1.84
C VAL A 6 7.37 6.77 -0.40
N PHE A 7 8.54 6.17 -0.20
CA PHE A 7 9.14 6.06 1.14
C PHE A 7 9.50 7.41 1.77
N ALA A 8 9.88 8.42 0.98
CA ALA A 8 10.08 9.77 1.50
C ALA A 8 8.76 10.36 2.04
N HIS A 9 7.67 10.24 1.27
CA HIS A 9 6.36 10.74 1.68
C HIS A 9 5.78 9.98 2.87
N VAL A 10 6.10 8.68 3.01
CA VAL A 10 5.73 7.92 4.22
C VAL A 10 6.39 8.51 5.46
N ARG A 11 7.69 8.84 5.40
CA ARG A 11 8.38 9.48 6.53
C ARG A 11 7.79 10.85 6.85
N GLU A 12 7.60 11.68 5.83
CA GLU A 12 6.96 13.00 5.98
C GLU A 12 5.57 12.91 6.64
N ALA A 13 4.74 11.95 6.22
CA ALA A 13 3.41 11.75 6.81
C ALA A 13 3.47 11.26 8.26
N VAL A 14 4.47 10.47 8.63
CA VAL A 14 4.70 10.04 10.03
C VAL A 14 5.20 11.22 10.86
N ASP A 15 6.16 11.99 10.36
CA ASP A 15 6.72 13.16 11.05
C ASP A 15 5.63 14.20 11.33
N GLU A 16 4.74 14.47 10.37
CA GLU A 16 3.59 15.39 10.55
C GLU A 16 2.58 14.85 11.58
N LEU A 17 2.31 13.53 11.55
CA LEU A 17 1.41 12.89 12.50
C LEU A 17 1.92 12.96 13.95
N GLU A 18 3.24 12.87 14.13
CA GLU A 18 3.91 12.92 15.44
C GLU A 18 4.11 14.35 15.95
N SER A 19 4.51 15.28 15.08
CA SER A 19 4.95 16.62 15.49
C SER A 19 3.85 17.67 15.54
N SER A 20 2.75 17.48 14.81
CA SER A 20 1.67 18.46 14.75
C SER A 20 0.80 18.41 16.01
N SER A 21 0.44 19.58 16.55
CA SER A 21 -0.53 19.71 17.65
C SER A 21 -1.96 19.99 17.16
N ASP A 22 -2.18 20.13 15.85
CA ASP A 22 -3.50 20.35 15.26
C ASP A 22 -4.14 19.01 14.90
N ASP A 23 -5.32 18.72 15.48
CA ASP A 23 -5.99 17.44 15.32
C ASP A 23 -6.43 17.15 13.87
N LEU A 24 -6.81 18.17 13.10
CA LEU A 24 -7.19 17.98 11.69
C LEU A 24 -5.98 17.69 10.83
N VAL A 25 -4.84 18.34 11.12
CA VAL A 25 -3.57 18.07 10.43
C VAL A 25 -3.10 16.66 10.71
N ARG A 26 -3.13 16.21 11.98
CA ARG A 26 -2.81 14.83 12.36
C ARG A 26 -3.71 13.81 11.67
N LEU A 27 -5.02 14.06 11.62
CA LEU A 27 -5.96 13.18 10.93
C LEU A 27 -5.67 13.10 9.41
N ALA A 28 -5.34 14.24 8.79
CA ALA A 28 -4.93 14.28 7.39
C ALA A 28 -3.63 13.50 7.15
N ALA A 29 -2.63 13.65 8.02
CA ALA A 29 -1.37 12.91 7.96
C ALA A 29 -1.60 11.39 8.09
N ALA A 30 -2.42 10.95 9.07
CA ALA A 30 -2.78 9.55 9.22
C ALA A 30 -3.51 8.97 8.00
N ARG A 31 -4.42 9.76 7.39
CA ARG A 31 -5.08 9.37 6.14
C ARG A 31 -4.08 9.20 5.01
N THR A 32 -3.16 10.15 4.84
CA THR A 32 -2.10 10.10 3.83
C THR A 32 -1.21 8.88 4.04
N LEU A 33 -0.77 8.61 5.28
CA LEU A 33 0.02 7.44 5.64
C LEU A 33 -0.68 6.13 5.22
N ARG A 34 -1.98 5.98 5.52
CA ARG A 34 -2.74 4.79 5.11
C ARG A 34 -2.77 4.64 3.59
N GLN A 35 -2.98 5.72 2.84
CA GLN A 35 -3.02 5.67 1.38
C GLN A 35 -1.66 5.29 0.77
N LEU A 36 -0.57 5.84 1.33
CA LEU A 36 0.80 5.50 0.92
C LEU A 36 1.14 4.05 1.27
N ALA A 37 0.77 3.57 2.46
CA ALA A 37 0.95 2.17 2.86
C ALA A 37 0.21 1.20 1.92
N GLU A 38 -1.05 1.51 1.58
CA GLU A 38 -1.82 0.75 0.57
C GLU A 38 -1.13 0.74 -0.80
N GLN A 39 -0.46 1.83 -1.19
CA GLN A 39 0.29 1.90 -2.45
C GLN A 39 1.57 1.05 -2.39
N VAL A 40 2.35 1.16 -1.30
CA VAL A 40 3.55 0.33 -1.10
C VAL A 40 3.20 -1.15 -1.12
N GLU A 41 2.12 -1.55 -0.44
CA GLU A 41 1.63 -2.93 -0.42
C GLU A 41 1.37 -3.44 -1.85
N ARG A 42 0.69 -2.66 -2.69
CA ARG A 42 0.44 -3.01 -4.09
C ARG A 42 1.73 -3.14 -4.90
N GLU A 43 2.63 -2.17 -4.80
CA GLU A 43 3.90 -2.20 -5.54
C GLU A 43 4.75 -3.43 -5.16
N VAL A 44 4.76 -3.80 -3.87
CA VAL A 44 5.47 -5.00 -3.39
C VAL A 44 4.80 -6.29 -3.90
N VAL A 45 3.47 -6.35 -3.91
CA VAL A 45 2.75 -7.50 -4.49
C VAL A 45 3.02 -7.61 -5.99
N ASP A 46 3.01 -6.50 -6.72
CA ASP A 46 3.34 -6.48 -8.15
C ASP A 46 4.78 -6.94 -8.42
N ASP A 47 5.75 -6.49 -7.63
CA ASP A 47 7.15 -6.97 -7.71
C ASP A 47 7.25 -8.47 -7.45
N ALA A 48 6.58 -8.97 -6.40
CA ALA A 48 6.57 -10.39 -6.06
C ALA A 48 5.98 -11.22 -7.21
N ARG A 49 4.90 -10.73 -7.83
CA ARG A 49 4.29 -11.36 -8.99
C ARG A 49 5.21 -11.33 -10.21
N ALA A 50 5.90 -10.23 -10.45
CA ALA A 50 6.89 -10.10 -11.52
C ALA A 50 8.11 -11.02 -11.30
N ALA A 51 8.49 -11.26 -10.05
CA ALA A 51 9.54 -12.20 -9.66
C ALA A 51 9.09 -13.69 -9.71
N GLY A 52 7.83 -13.97 -10.05
CA GLY A 52 7.31 -15.32 -10.23
C GLY A 52 6.70 -15.97 -8.98
N LEU A 53 6.60 -15.26 -7.85
CA LEU A 53 5.93 -15.79 -6.64
C LEU A 53 4.47 -16.09 -6.94
N ARG A 54 3.95 -17.23 -6.46
CA ARG A 54 2.59 -17.64 -6.77
C ARG A 54 1.60 -16.94 -5.85
N TRP A 55 0.37 -16.74 -6.33
CA TRP A 55 -0.71 -16.18 -5.52
C TRP A 55 -1.02 -16.97 -4.24
N ILE A 56 -0.76 -18.27 -4.22
CA ILE A 56 -0.93 -19.08 -3.01
C ILE A 56 0.08 -18.69 -1.93
N ASP A 57 1.35 -18.52 -2.31
CA ASP A 57 2.43 -18.12 -1.39
C ASP A 57 2.19 -16.70 -0.85
N ILE A 58 1.67 -15.80 -1.68
CA ILE A 58 1.24 -14.46 -1.23
C ILE A 58 0.04 -14.57 -0.28
N GLY A 59 -0.95 -15.43 -0.59
CA GLY A 59 -2.11 -15.66 0.27
C GLY A 59 -1.74 -16.12 1.69
N GLU A 60 -0.70 -16.96 1.81
CA GLU A 60 -0.15 -17.39 3.10
C GLU A 60 0.32 -16.21 3.97
N VAL A 61 0.99 -15.21 3.39
CA VAL A 61 1.41 -13.98 4.11
C VAL A 61 0.20 -13.20 4.66
N TYR A 62 -0.90 -13.19 3.93
CA TYR A 62 -2.15 -12.52 4.33
C TYR A 62 -3.05 -13.40 5.21
N GLY A 63 -2.68 -14.65 5.49
CA GLY A 63 -3.54 -15.60 6.20
C GLY A 63 -4.86 -15.88 5.48
N THR A 64 -4.90 -15.76 4.16
CA THR A 64 -6.10 -15.92 3.34
C THR A 64 -5.86 -16.79 2.11
N SER A 65 -6.92 -17.11 1.37
CA SER A 65 -6.83 -17.94 0.17
C SER A 65 -6.25 -17.18 -1.04
N LYS A 66 -5.72 -17.95 -2.00
CA LYS A 66 -5.33 -17.47 -3.34
C LYS A 66 -6.40 -16.58 -3.97
N GLN A 67 -7.67 -16.97 -3.92
CA GLN A 67 -8.76 -16.25 -4.60
C GLN A 67 -9.02 -14.90 -3.93
N SER A 68 -8.99 -14.85 -2.59
CA SER A 68 -9.18 -13.62 -1.82
C SER A 68 -8.07 -12.60 -2.09
N VAL A 69 -6.80 -13.05 -2.08
CA VAL A 69 -5.67 -12.15 -2.37
C VAL A 69 -5.64 -11.73 -3.84
N GLN A 70 -5.94 -12.64 -4.76
CA GLN A 70 -6.03 -12.32 -6.18
C GLN A 70 -7.10 -11.26 -6.42
N GLN A 71 -8.31 -11.43 -5.89
CA GLN A 71 -9.38 -10.43 -5.99
C GLN A 71 -8.93 -9.07 -5.44
N ARG A 72 -8.32 -9.02 -4.25
CA ARG A 72 -7.85 -7.76 -3.63
C ARG A 72 -6.89 -6.98 -4.53
N PHE A 73 -5.92 -7.67 -5.16
CA PHE A 73 -4.84 -7.02 -5.90
C PHE A 73 -5.07 -6.94 -7.41
N THR A 74 -5.95 -7.75 -7.99
CA THR A 74 -6.29 -7.68 -9.43
C THR A 74 -7.51 -6.81 -9.72
N THR A 75 -8.52 -6.75 -8.84
CA THR A 75 -9.75 -5.98 -9.10
C THR A 75 -9.53 -4.47 -9.10
N ARG A 76 -8.54 -3.97 -8.34
CA ARG A 76 -8.23 -2.53 -8.28
C ARG A 76 -7.44 -2.02 -9.49
N ARG A 77 -6.83 -2.89 -10.30
CA ARG A 77 -6.15 -2.50 -11.56
C ARG A 77 -7.14 -2.09 -12.65
N ALA A 78 -8.27 -2.80 -12.77
CA ALA A 78 -9.28 -2.51 -13.78
C ALA A 78 -9.91 -1.11 -13.65
N ALA A 79 -10.01 -0.58 -12.42
CA ALA A 79 -10.62 0.72 -12.15
C ALA A 79 -9.72 1.94 -12.46
N VAL A 80 -8.42 1.75 -12.72
CA VAL A 80 -7.48 2.83 -13.09
C VAL A 80 -7.19 2.84 -14.60
N GLU A 81 -7.48 1.74 -15.30
CA GLU A 81 -7.29 1.57 -16.75
C GLU A 81 -8.59 1.74 -17.56
N SER A 82 -9.71 2.17 -16.94
CA SER A 82 -11.02 2.43 -17.58
C SER A 82 -11.40 3.91 -17.55
#